data_AF-A0A8B9L080-F1
#
_entry.id   AF-A0A8B9L080-F1
#
_cell.length_a   1.000
_cell.length_b   1.000
_cell.length_c   1.000
_cell.angle_alpha   90.00
_cell.angle_beta   90.00
_cell.angle_gamma   90.00
#
_symmetry.space_group_name_H-M   'P 1'
#
loop_
_entity.id
_entity.type
_entity.pdbx_description
1 polymer ?
#
loop_
_entity_poly.entity_id
_entity_poly.type
_entity_poly.pdbx_seq_one_letter_code
_entity_poly.pdbx_strand_id
1 'polypeptide(L)'
;MVYTGSWGDVDGVIKCQLNDVLHYELGEELEPRKESALFDKPTRGTSVEKFKEMVSSHLKAKVGEQANLSSLVSLILTVADGNKDGRVSLPEAKSAWALLQLNEVLLAVVLQDREHTPKLLGFCGDLYVVERVPYTPLYGLSLPWPLELWVPAGFRRSMDQWFTPSWPRKAKISIGLLELVEDVFHGPFGSFLMCDMRPGSFGYTDRHDLRLVDGRLVVPEEAFGSTMRLQRCREDGDCVYGVDCRTSCDRAEGHCTPRVSQPNLARACGALKDYLLRGAPAHLRDELEKQLYSCMALRGSAQHMEMEHSLILNNLKTLLWKQISHTKDS
;
A
#
# COMPACT_ATOMS: atom_id res chain seq x y z
N MET A 1 4.02 9.78 -12.26
CA MET A 1 5.18 10.65 -11.94
C MET A 1 4.99 11.22 -10.53
N VAL A 2 6.09 11.57 -9.84
CA VAL A 2 6.07 12.14 -8.48
C VAL A 2 6.85 13.44 -8.48
N TYR A 3 6.22 14.54 -8.08
CA TYR A 3 6.83 15.86 -7.95
C TYR A 3 6.79 16.32 -6.49
N THR A 4 7.79 17.07 -6.06
CA THR A 4 7.85 17.66 -4.72
C THR A 4 7.58 19.15 -4.83
N GLY A 5 6.71 19.70 -3.98
CA GLY A 5 6.40 21.12 -3.97
C GLY A 5 5.78 21.57 -2.65
N SER A 6 5.53 22.86 -2.49
CA SER A 6 4.77 23.38 -1.35
C SER A 6 3.28 23.41 -1.67
N TRP A 7 2.45 23.07 -0.69
CA TRP A 7 1.00 23.18 -0.71
C TRP A 7 0.55 24.09 0.44
N GLY A 8 0.40 25.38 0.14
CA GLY A 8 0.30 26.40 1.19
C GLY A 8 1.58 26.45 2.03
N ASP A 9 1.44 26.28 3.34
CA ASP A 9 2.56 26.26 4.30
C ASP A 9 3.14 24.85 4.56
N VAL A 10 2.66 23.82 3.84
CA VAL A 10 3.04 22.41 4.07
C VAL A 10 3.82 21.87 2.88
N ASP A 11 4.90 21.12 3.14
CA ASP A 11 5.60 20.37 2.08
C ASP A 11 4.74 19.20 1.59
N GLY A 12 4.46 19.19 0.29
CA GLY A 12 3.61 18.22 -0.38
C GLY A 12 4.34 17.40 -1.43
N VAL A 13 3.82 16.21 -1.67
CA VAL A 13 4.20 15.35 -2.79
C VAL A 13 3.01 15.28 -3.74
N ILE A 14 3.19 15.81 -4.95
CA ILE A 14 2.20 15.79 -6.02
C ILE A 14 2.39 14.49 -6.79
N LYS A 15 1.33 13.71 -6.90
CA LYS A 15 1.31 12.43 -7.60
C LYS A 15 0.25 12.45 -8.70
N CYS A 16 0.57 11.77 -9.80
CA CYS A 16 -0.32 11.59 -10.93
C CYS A 16 -0.07 10.21 -11.55
N GLN A 17 -1.14 9.50 -11.90
CA GLN A 17 -1.08 8.35 -12.77
C GLN A 17 -0.94 8.82 -14.22
N LEU A 18 0.30 8.97 -14.67
CA LEU A 18 0.56 8.72 -16.08
C LEU A 18 0.62 7.19 -16.22
N ASN A 19 -0.34 6.59 -16.93
CA ASN A 19 -0.18 5.23 -17.42
C ASN A 19 1.20 5.14 -18.12
N ASP A 20 1.86 3.98 -18.05
CA ASP A 20 3.19 3.74 -18.65
C ASP A 20 3.30 4.32 -20.07
N VAL A 21 3.86 5.52 -20.18
CA VAL A 21 4.38 6.09 -21.43
C VAL A 21 5.89 6.11 -21.32
N LEU A 22 6.50 4.92 -21.16
CA LEU A 22 7.94 4.73 -21.34
C LEU A 22 8.24 3.32 -21.90
N HIS A 23 7.66 3.00 -23.05
CA HIS A 23 8.37 2.24 -24.07
C HIS A 23 8.38 3.08 -25.35
N TYR A 24 9.45 3.85 -25.53
CA TYR A 24 9.71 4.63 -26.74
C TYR A 24 10.17 3.64 -27.84
N GLU A 25 9.23 2.92 -28.45
CA GLU A 25 9.46 2.30 -29.75
C GLU A 25 8.97 3.28 -30.81
N LEU A 26 9.94 3.92 -31.49
CA LEU A 26 9.71 4.74 -32.67
C LEU A 26 9.03 3.88 -33.74
N GLY A 27 7.72 4.06 -33.99
CA GLY A 27 7.15 3.48 -35.21
C GLY A 27 5.65 3.39 -35.42
N GLU A 28 4.76 3.60 -34.45
CA GLU A 28 3.32 3.42 -34.69
C GLU A 28 2.47 4.58 -34.14
N GLU A 29 1.46 4.95 -34.93
CA GLU A 29 0.59 6.12 -34.76
C GLU A 29 -0.13 6.12 -33.39
N LEU A 30 -0.25 7.32 -32.79
CA LEU A 30 -0.96 7.53 -31.52
C LEU A 30 -2.45 7.19 -31.65
N GLU A 31 -2.85 6.01 -31.16
CA GLU A 31 -4.23 5.75 -30.77
C GLU A 31 -4.70 6.79 -29.71
N PRO A 32 -5.86 7.44 -29.88
CA PRO A 32 -6.30 8.50 -29.00
C PRO A 32 -6.70 7.96 -27.61
N ARG A 33 -5.83 8.19 -26.62
CA ARG A 33 -6.06 8.42 -25.19
C ARG A 33 -7.19 7.62 -24.49
N LYS A 34 -6.80 6.56 -23.76
CA LYS A 34 -7.56 6.01 -22.61
C LYS A 34 -7.83 7.04 -21.48
N GLU A 35 -7.09 8.16 -21.45
CA GLU A 35 -7.21 9.21 -20.43
C GLU A 35 -8.55 9.96 -20.45
N SER A 36 -9.22 10.10 -21.61
CA SER A 36 -10.48 10.86 -21.68
C SER A 36 -11.64 10.16 -20.96
N ALA A 37 -11.66 8.82 -20.95
CA ALA A 37 -12.74 8.02 -20.38
C ALA A 37 -12.85 8.14 -18.84
N LEU A 38 -11.75 8.50 -18.15
CA LEU A 38 -11.73 8.65 -16.68
C LEU A 38 -12.54 9.87 -16.21
N PHE A 39 -12.59 10.93 -17.03
CA PHE A 39 -13.26 12.20 -16.69
C PHE A 39 -14.64 12.38 -17.33
N ASP A 40 -15.08 11.41 -18.14
CA ASP A 40 -16.38 11.44 -18.82
C ASP A 40 -17.54 11.21 -17.85
N LYS A 41 -17.26 10.62 -16.68
CA LYS A 41 -18.24 10.32 -15.64
C LYS A 41 -18.00 11.16 -14.38
N PRO A 42 -19.06 11.63 -13.71
CA PRO A 42 -20.47 11.58 -14.13
C PRO A 42 -20.80 12.59 -15.25
N THR A 43 -21.85 12.30 -16.04
CA THR A 43 -22.30 13.19 -17.13
C THR A 43 -23.10 14.39 -16.61
N ARG A 44 -23.21 15.45 -17.42
CA ARG A 44 -24.06 16.61 -17.10
C ARG A 44 -25.51 16.14 -16.84
N GLY A 45 -26.12 16.63 -15.77
CA GLY A 45 -27.49 16.23 -15.36
C GLY A 45 -27.55 15.05 -14.38
N THR A 46 -26.41 14.48 -13.99
CA THR A 46 -26.37 13.48 -12.91
C THR A 46 -26.73 14.14 -11.57
N SER A 47 -27.74 13.62 -10.87
CA SER A 47 -28.08 14.09 -9.52
C SER A 47 -27.08 13.60 -8.48
N VAL A 48 -27.09 14.21 -7.29
CA VAL A 48 -26.22 13.81 -6.17
C VAL A 48 -26.54 12.38 -5.72
N GLU A 49 -27.81 12.00 -5.69
CA GLU A 49 -28.26 10.65 -5.36
C GLU A 49 -27.74 9.65 -6.38
N LYS A 50 -27.79 10.00 -7.68
CA LYS A 50 -27.29 9.13 -8.73
C LYS A 50 -25.77 8.97 -8.64
N PHE A 51 -25.05 10.05 -8.33
CA PHE A 51 -23.62 9.97 -8.08
C PHE A 51 -23.29 9.07 -6.87
N LYS A 52 -24.05 9.19 -5.78
CA LYS A 52 -23.92 8.33 -4.60
C LYS A 52 -24.12 6.84 -4.95
N GLU A 53 -25.10 6.52 -5.79
CA GLU A 53 -25.28 5.15 -6.30
C GLU A 53 -24.09 4.67 -7.13
N MET A 54 -23.53 5.52 -8.00
CA MET A 54 -22.35 5.19 -8.80
C MET A 54 -21.15 4.88 -7.89
N VAL A 55 -20.90 5.71 -6.88
CA VAL A 55 -19.83 5.50 -5.89
C VAL A 55 -20.07 4.20 -5.12
N SER A 56 -21.28 3.98 -4.64
CA SER A 56 -21.65 2.74 -3.93
C SER A 56 -21.40 1.49 -4.78
N SER A 57 -21.85 1.50 -6.03
CA SER A 57 -21.63 0.39 -6.96
C SER A 57 -20.15 0.16 -7.26
N HIS A 58 -19.35 1.22 -7.39
CA HIS A 58 -17.92 1.11 -7.63
C HIS A 58 -17.18 0.52 -6.43
N LEU A 59 -17.48 1.02 -5.23
CA LEU A 59 -16.90 0.52 -4.00
C LEU A 59 -17.29 -0.93 -3.76
N LYS A 60 -18.56 -1.29 -3.94
CA LYS A 60 -19.03 -2.68 -3.87
C LYS A 60 -18.28 -3.61 -4.84
N ALA A 61 -18.00 -3.15 -6.05
CA ALA A 61 -17.22 -3.93 -7.01
C ALA A 61 -15.75 -4.10 -6.60
N LYS A 62 -15.17 -3.14 -5.86
CA LYS A 62 -13.79 -3.20 -5.37
C LYS A 62 -13.66 -4.01 -4.08
N VAL A 63 -14.42 -3.67 -3.04
CA VAL A 63 -14.28 -4.23 -1.69
C VAL A 63 -15.28 -5.34 -1.36
N GLY A 64 -16.19 -5.67 -2.30
CA GLY A 64 -17.27 -6.63 -2.06
C GLY A 64 -18.42 -6.05 -1.24
N GLU A 65 -19.31 -6.94 -0.79
CA GLU A 65 -20.44 -6.58 0.10
C GLU A 65 -19.94 -6.43 1.53
N GLN A 66 -19.88 -5.18 2.00
CA GLN A 66 -19.42 -4.84 3.34
C GLN A 66 -20.57 -4.22 4.15
N ALA A 67 -20.69 -4.57 5.43
CA ALA A 67 -21.74 -4.04 6.32
C ALA A 67 -21.68 -2.51 6.44
N ASN A 68 -20.49 -1.93 6.38
CA ASN A 68 -20.24 -0.49 6.53
C ASN A 68 -20.04 0.25 5.20
N LEU A 69 -20.46 -0.33 4.07
CA LEU A 69 -20.27 0.29 2.76
C LEU A 69 -20.90 1.69 2.67
N SER A 70 -22.06 1.90 3.31
CA SER A 70 -22.75 3.20 3.35
C SER A 70 -21.91 4.29 4.05
N SER A 71 -21.18 3.92 5.10
CA SER A 71 -20.27 4.82 5.81
C SER A 71 -19.07 5.18 4.93
N LEU A 72 -18.50 4.21 4.19
CA LEU A 72 -17.41 4.48 3.25
C LEU A 72 -17.84 5.41 2.12
N VAL A 73 -19.03 5.19 1.55
CA VAL A 73 -19.62 6.09 0.55
C VAL A 73 -19.75 7.51 1.12
N SER A 74 -20.21 7.64 2.36
CA SER A 74 -20.36 8.94 3.01
C SER A 74 -19.01 9.64 3.22
N LEU A 75 -17.98 8.89 3.63
CA LEU A 75 -16.62 9.41 3.79
C LEU A 75 -16.05 9.91 2.45
N ILE A 76 -16.26 9.16 1.37
CA ILE A 76 -15.86 9.57 0.02
C ILE A 76 -16.60 10.83 -0.45
N LEU A 77 -17.90 10.95 -0.16
CA LEU A 77 -18.65 12.17 -0.48
C LEU A 77 -18.14 13.39 0.29
N THR A 78 -17.75 13.21 1.56
CA THR A 78 -17.09 14.26 2.35
C THR A 78 -15.74 14.68 1.76
N VAL A 79 -14.97 13.73 1.21
CA VAL A 79 -13.72 14.03 0.51
C VAL A 79 -13.99 14.72 -0.84
N ALA A 80 -15.08 14.37 -1.52
CA ALA A 80 -15.48 14.97 -2.79
C ALA A 80 -15.94 16.43 -2.65
N ASP A 81 -16.56 16.79 -1.52
CA ASP A 81 -16.95 18.16 -1.16
C ASP A 81 -15.71 19.01 -0.79
N GLY A 82 -14.94 19.40 -1.81
CA GLY A 82 -13.68 20.09 -1.65
C GLY A 82 -13.82 21.51 -1.11
N ASN A 83 -14.92 22.20 -1.43
CA ASN A 83 -15.21 23.55 -0.95
C ASN A 83 -15.93 23.57 0.42
N LYS A 84 -16.36 22.40 0.92
CA LYS A 84 -17.05 22.19 2.21
C LYS A 84 -18.38 22.93 2.30
N ASP A 85 -19.10 23.03 1.19
CA ASP A 85 -20.43 23.67 1.15
C ASP A 85 -21.59 22.70 1.45
N GLY A 86 -21.27 21.43 1.71
CA GLY A 86 -22.22 20.35 2.00
C GLY A 86 -22.87 19.77 0.75
N ARG A 87 -22.42 20.14 -0.45
CA ARG A 87 -22.91 19.64 -1.74
C ARG A 87 -21.74 19.18 -2.59
N VAL A 88 -22.05 18.33 -3.58
CA VAL A 88 -21.04 17.89 -4.55
C VAL A 88 -21.45 18.42 -5.91
N SER A 89 -20.69 19.38 -6.42
CA SER A 89 -20.87 19.93 -7.76
C SER A 89 -20.41 18.95 -8.84
N LEU A 90 -20.81 19.18 -10.09
CA LEU A 90 -20.38 18.31 -11.21
C LEU A 90 -18.84 18.23 -11.37
N PRO A 91 -18.08 19.34 -11.29
CA PRO A 91 -16.61 19.28 -11.35
C PRO A 91 -15.99 18.49 -10.19
N GLU A 92 -16.52 18.64 -8.97
CA GLU A 92 -16.10 17.88 -7.78
C GLU A 92 -16.39 16.38 -7.96
N ALA A 93 -17.60 16.05 -8.42
CA ALA A 93 -17.99 14.66 -8.68
C ALA A 93 -17.11 13.99 -9.74
N LYS A 94 -16.76 14.71 -10.81
CA LYS A 94 -15.83 14.22 -11.85
C LYS A 94 -14.42 14.00 -11.30
N SER A 95 -13.94 14.97 -10.52
CA SER A 95 -12.61 14.89 -9.92
C SER A 95 -12.52 13.73 -8.93
N ALA A 96 -13.50 13.61 -8.03
CA ALA A 96 -13.56 12.52 -7.06
C ALA A 96 -13.72 11.15 -7.74
N TRP A 97 -14.50 11.07 -8.84
CA TRP A 97 -14.66 9.82 -9.58
C TRP A 97 -13.37 9.31 -10.22
N ALA A 98 -12.58 10.23 -10.80
CA ALA A 98 -11.25 9.91 -11.33
C ALA A 98 -10.32 9.45 -10.21
N LEU A 99 -10.32 10.16 -9.08
CA LEU A 99 -9.49 9.84 -7.93
C LEU A 99 -9.83 8.47 -7.31
N LEU A 100 -11.11 8.09 -7.25
CA LEU A 100 -11.60 6.80 -6.73
C LEU A 100 -11.08 5.58 -7.50
N GLN A 101 -10.66 5.76 -8.76
CA GLN A 101 -10.06 4.67 -9.53
C GLN A 101 -8.72 4.23 -8.92
N LEU A 102 -8.04 5.13 -8.20
CA LEU A 102 -6.73 4.90 -7.59
C LEU A 102 -6.88 4.16 -6.26
N ASN A 103 -6.27 2.97 -6.17
CA ASN A 103 -6.31 2.15 -4.95
C ASN A 103 -5.61 2.83 -3.77
N GLU A 104 -4.54 3.58 -4.01
CA GLU A 104 -3.82 4.28 -2.93
C GLU A 104 -4.66 5.39 -2.29
N VAL A 105 -5.57 6.02 -3.05
CA VAL A 105 -6.48 7.04 -2.51
C VAL A 105 -7.57 6.35 -1.71
N LEU A 106 -8.16 5.27 -2.22
CA LEU A 106 -9.12 4.48 -1.46
C LEU A 106 -8.51 4.05 -0.12
N LEU A 107 -7.27 3.59 -0.12
CA LEU A 107 -6.56 3.22 1.09
C LEU A 107 -6.32 4.41 2.03
N ALA A 108 -5.89 5.56 1.50
CA ALA A 108 -5.67 6.77 2.30
C ALA A 108 -6.97 7.25 2.97
N VAL A 109 -8.12 7.08 2.31
CA VAL A 109 -9.43 7.38 2.89
C VAL A 109 -9.83 6.34 3.94
N VAL A 110 -9.65 5.05 3.66
CA VAL A 110 -9.95 3.95 4.60
C VAL A 110 -9.09 4.06 5.88
N LEU A 111 -7.85 4.49 5.74
CA LEU A 111 -6.88 4.65 6.83
C LEU A 111 -6.76 6.10 7.31
N GLN A 112 -7.72 6.98 6.99
CA GLN A 112 -7.61 8.41 7.31
C GLN A 112 -7.43 8.69 8.81
N ASP A 113 -8.04 7.88 9.68
CA ASP A 113 -7.91 7.97 11.14
C ASP A 113 -6.70 7.19 11.70
N ARG A 114 -5.93 6.53 10.82
CA ARG A 114 -4.72 5.77 11.17
C ARG A 114 -3.48 6.58 10.79
N GLU A 115 -2.48 6.59 11.65
CA GLU A 115 -1.24 7.36 11.42
C GLU A 115 -0.24 6.67 10.48
N HIS A 116 -0.69 5.72 9.66
CA HIS A 116 0.18 4.92 8.80
C HIS A 116 0.20 5.36 7.33
N THR A 117 -0.71 6.24 6.90
CA THR A 117 -0.73 6.78 5.53
C THR A 117 -0.46 8.28 5.52
N PRO A 118 0.22 8.79 4.47
CA PRO A 118 0.29 10.23 4.22
C PRO A 118 -1.11 10.83 4.05
N LYS A 119 -1.39 11.94 4.73
CA LYS A 119 -2.64 12.69 4.58
C LYS A 119 -2.81 13.23 3.17
N LEU A 120 -4.00 13.05 2.61
CA LEU A 120 -4.43 13.69 1.36
C LEU A 120 -4.70 15.18 1.63
N LEU A 121 -3.93 16.06 1.00
CA LEU A 121 -4.01 17.52 1.16
C LEU A 121 -4.98 18.17 0.16
N GLY A 122 -5.09 17.59 -1.04
CA GLY A 122 -5.95 18.10 -2.10
C GLY A 122 -5.83 17.28 -3.38
N PHE A 123 -6.76 17.47 -4.31
CA PHE A 123 -6.78 16.78 -5.59
C PHE A 123 -7.50 17.59 -6.67
N CYS A 124 -7.23 17.26 -7.93
CA CYS A 124 -7.90 17.78 -9.11
C CYS A 124 -7.86 16.66 -10.17
N GLY A 125 -8.99 15.99 -10.39
CA GLY A 125 -8.99 14.79 -11.22
C GLY A 125 -8.20 13.63 -10.60
N ASP A 126 -7.32 13.04 -11.39
CA ASP A 126 -6.38 11.98 -10.99
C ASP A 126 -5.01 12.53 -10.48
N LEU A 127 -4.86 13.86 -10.44
CA LEU A 127 -3.76 14.55 -9.80
C LEU A 127 -4.11 14.80 -8.34
N TYR A 128 -3.24 14.40 -7.42
CA TYR A 128 -3.47 14.58 -5.99
C TYR A 128 -2.18 14.87 -5.25
N VAL A 129 -2.34 15.51 -4.09
CA VAL A 129 -1.24 15.98 -3.25
C VAL A 129 -1.37 15.33 -1.90
N VAL A 130 -0.28 14.73 -1.43
CA VAL A 130 -0.18 14.14 -0.09
C VAL A 130 0.91 14.83 0.72
N GLU A 131 0.84 14.73 2.05
CA GLU A 131 1.92 15.22 2.91
C GLU A 131 3.27 14.56 2.55
N ARG A 132 4.34 15.34 2.61
CA ARG A 132 5.69 14.81 2.40
C ARG A 132 6.14 13.99 3.60
N VAL A 133 6.57 12.75 3.33
CA VAL A 133 7.26 11.92 4.33
C VAL A 133 8.77 12.23 4.28
N PRO A 134 9.40 12.65 5.40
CA PRO A 134 10.78 13.13 5.40
C PRO A 134 11.81 12.09 4.94
N TYR A 135 11.68 10.84 5.41
CA TYR A 135 12.64 9.77 5.14
C TYR A 135 12.02 8.69 4.26
N THR A 136 12.48 8.59 3.02
CA THR A 136 12.12 7.56 2.04
C THR A 136 13.35 7.21 1.18
N PRO A 137 13.61 5.94 0.83
CA PRO A 137 12.88 4.72 1.23
C PRO A 137 13.11 4.32 2.70
N LEU A 138 12.40 3.30 3.20
CA LEU A 138 12.53 2.79 4.57
C LEU A 138 13.96 2.37 4.94
N TYR A 139 14.64 1.71 4.01
CA TYR A 139 16.07 1.44 4.08
C TYR A 139 16.63 1.25 2.67
N GLY A 140 17.95 1.42 2.56
CA GLY A 140 18.67 1.35 1.29
C GLY A 140 18.74 2.66 0.55
N LEU A 141 19.62 2.71 -0.45
CA LEU A 141 19.92 3.90 -1.22
C LEU A 141 19.06 3.92 -2.49
N SER A 142 18.27 4.97 -2.65
CA SER A 142 17.69 5.33 -3.94
C SER A 142 18.77 6.02 -4.80
N LEU A 143 19.49 5.24 -5.60
CA LEU A 143 20.46 5.78 -6.53
C LEU A 143 19.76 6.29 -7.80
N PRO A 144 20.09 7.51 -8.28
CA PRO A 144 19.61 7.98 -9.59
C PRO A 144 20.00 7.00 -10.71
N TRP A 145 19.14 6.86 -11.71
CA TRP A 145 19.28 5.87 -12.79
C TRP A 145 20.63 5.84 -13.53
N PRO A 146 21.46 6.91 -13.66
CA PRO A 146 22.77 6.76 -14.29
C PRO A 146 23.78 6.07 -13.36
N LEU A 147 23.65 6.24 -12.04
CA LEU A 147 24.57 5.71 -11.02
C LEU A 147 24.27 4.24 -10.68
N GLU A 148 23.02 3.80 -10.85
CA GLU A 148 22.67 2.38 -10.68
C GLU A 148 23.52 1.46 -11.57
N LEU A 149 23.81 1.87 -12.81
CA LEU A 149 24.53 1.05 -13.78
C LEU A 149 25.98 0.77 -13.38
N TRP A 150 26.58 1.58 -12.50
CA TRP A 150 28.00 1.53 -12.15
C TRP A 150 28.27 0.90 -10.79
N VAL A 151 27.23 0.52 -10.03
CA VAL A 151 27.36 -0.06 -8.70
C VAL A 151 27.19 -1.58 -8.77
N PRO A 152 28.25 -2.37 -8.49
CA PRO A 152 28.15 -3.84 -8.44
C PRO A 152 27.05 -4.29 -7.47
N ALA A 153 26.27 -5.32 -7.84
CA ALA A 153 25.14 -5.80 -7.03
C ALA A 153 25.53 -6.17 -5.58
N GLY A 154 26.76 -6.64 -5.36
CA GLY A 154 27.31 -6.91 -4.03
C GLY A 154 27.61 -5.65 -3.19
N PHE A 155 27.91 -4.53 -3.84
CA PHE A 155 28.21 -3.25 -3.18
C PHE A 155 26.94 -2.49 -2.78
N ARG A 156 25.82 -2.65 -3.52
CA ARG A 156 24.50 -2.09 -3.16
C ARG A 156 24.07 -2.53 -1.76
N ARG A 157 24.14 -3.84 -1.47
CA ARG A 157 23.82 -4.39 -0.13
C ARG A 157 24.69 -3.81 0.97
N SER A 158 25.93 -3.39 0.67
CA SER A 158 26.87 -2.81 1.64
C SER A 158 26.67 -1.32 1.85
N MET A 159 26.26 -0.57 0.82
CA MET A 159 26.06 0.89 0.94
C MET A 159 24.71 1.26 1.58
N ASP A 160 23.69 0.40 1.45
CA ASP A 160 22.41 0.51 2.16
C ASP A 160 22.56 0.51 3.70
N GLN A 161 23.75 0.20 4.20
CA GLN A 161 24.05 -0.08 5.60
C GLN A 161 24.50 1.14 6.40
N TRP A 162 24.97 2.21 5.74
CA TRP A 162 25.58 3.35 6.43
C TRP A 162 24.57 4.36 7.00
N PHE A 163 23.34 4.38 6.47
CA PHE A 163 22.30 5.36 6.80
C PHE A 163 21.06 4.71 7.43
N THR A 164 21.23 3.69 8.28
CA THR A 164 20.11 3.11 9.02
C THR A 164 20.05 3.66 10.45
N PRO A 165 18.85 3.94 10.99
CA PRO A 165 18.71 4.50 12.33
C PRO A 165 19.19 3.49 13.40
N SER A 166 19.36 3.93 14.65
CA SER A 166 19.73 3.04 15.75
C SER A 166 18.74 1.88 15.88
N TRP A 167 19.19 0.73 16.40
CA TRP A 167 18.33 -0.46 16.47
C TRP A 167 16.99 -0.23 17.20
N PRO A 168 16.90 0.52 18.32
CA PRO A 168 15.62 0.85 18.95
C PRO A 168 14.65 1.58 18.01
N ARG A 169 15.16 2.49 17.18
CA ARG A 169 14.37 3.20 16.17
C ARG A 169 13.92 2.26 15.04
N LYS A 170 14.76 1.32 14.62
CA LYS A 170 14.37 0.25 13.67
C LYS A 170 13.22 -0.59 14.23
N ALA A 171 13.30 -0.95 15.51
CA ALA A 171 12.26 -1.69 16.20
C ALA A 171 10.95 -0.89 16.23
N LYS A 172 10.99 0.40 16.58
CA LYS A 172 9.80 1.28 16.54
C LYS A 172 9.15 1.31 15.14
N ILE A 173 9.93 1.54 14.09
CA ILE A 173 9.40 1.56 12.71
C ILE A 173 8.81 0.20 12.31
N SER A 174 9.44 -0.89 12.74
CA SER A 174 8.98 -2.26 12.46
C SER A 174 7.66 -2.58 13.16
N ILE A 175 7.46 -2.07 14.38
CA ILE A 175 6.16 -2.15 15.08
C ILE A 175 5.08 -1.44 14.25
N GLY A 176 5.37 -0.24 13.75
CA GLY A 176 4.44 0.49 12.87
C GLY A 176 4.06 -0.28 11.59
N LEU A 177 4.96 -1.12 11.05
CA LEU A 177 4.62 -1.99 9.90
C LEU A 177 3.70 -3.14 10.30
N LEU A 178 3.94 -3.74 11.46
CA LEU A 178 3.07 -4.78 11.98
C LEU A 178 1.67 -4.23 12.31
N GLU A 179 1.58 -3.02 12.87
CA GLU A 179 0.31 -2.31 13.11
C GLU A 179 -0.42 -1.98 11.81
N LEU A 180 0.29 -1.48 10.79
CA LEU A 180 -0.31 -1.26 9.47
C LEU A 180 -0.86 -2.57 8.87
N VAL A 181 -0.13 -3.68 8.98
CA VAL A 181 -0.61 -4.99 8.49
C VAL A 181 -1.89 -5.42 9.20
N GLU A 182 -1.98 -5.19 10.51
CA GLU A 182 -3.17 -5.45 11.32
C GLU A 182 -4.36 -4.58 10.88
N ASP A 183 -4.12 -3.27 10.69
CA ASP A 183 -5.15 -2.30 10.28
C ASP A 183 -5.70 -2.57 8.87
N VAL A 184 -4.83 -3.01 7.96
CA VAL A 184 -5.17 -3.35 6.56
C VAL A 184 -5.91 -4.70 6.46
N PHE A 185 -5.69 -5.61 7.42
CA PHE A 185 -6.35 -6.92 7.45
C PHE A 185 -7.69 -6.88 8.21
N HIS A 186 -7.78 -6.15 9.33
CA HIS A 186 -9.00 -6.04 10.16
C HIS A 186 -9.79 -4.74 9.91
N GLY A 187 -9.72 -4.20 8.69
CA GLY A 187 -10.35 -2.94 8.33
C GLY A 187 -11.89 -2.99 8.39
N PRO A 188 -12.57 -1.87 8.72
CA PRO A 188 -14.04 -1.81 8.78
C PRO A 188 -14.73 -1.96 7.40
N PHE A 189 -13.95 -1.95 6.32
CA PHE A 189 -14.39 -1.97 4.93
C PHE A 189 -13.84 -3.19 4.15
N GLY A 190 -13.44 -4.24 4.85
CA GLY A 190 -12.91 -5.47 4.28
C GLY A 190 -11.39 -5.58 4.34
N SER A 191 -10.88 -6.73 3.92
CA SER A 191 -9.45 -7.06 3.94
C SER A 191 -8.74 -6.56 2.69
N PHE A 192 -7.55 -6.01 2.89
CA PHE A 192 -6.67 -5.56 1.82
C PHE A 192 -5.39 -6.38 1.79
N LEU A 193 -4.85 -6.59 0.59
CA LEU A 193 -3.60 -7.28 0.34
C LEU A 193 -2.52 -6.26 -0.01
N MET A 194 -1.38 -6.34 0.68
CA MET A 194 -0.21 -5.53 0.38
C MET A 194 0.68 -6.30 -0.61
N CYS A 195 0.61 -5.94 -1.89
CA CYS A 195 1.33 -6.61 -2.98
C CYS A 195 2.62 -5.88 -3.42
N ASP A 196 3.17 -5.06 -2.53
CA ASP A 196 4.51 -4.46 -2.65
C ASP A 196 5.11 -4.16 -1.27
N MET A 197 5.80 -5.15 -0.68
CA MET A 197 6.54 -4.97 0.57
C MET A 197 7.98 -4.47 0.38
N ARG A 198 8.31 -3.87 -0.77
CA ARG A 198 9.67 -3.32 -0.97
C ARG A 198 9.92 -2.13 -0.04
N PRO A 199 11.18 -1.88 0.36
CA PRO A 199 11.53 -0.75 1.21
C PRO A 199 11.15 0.61 0.60
N GLY A 200 11.08 0.68 -0.73
CA GLY A 200 10.65 1.88 -1.47
C GLY A 200 9.19 2.26 -1.27
N SER A 201 8.34 1.33 -0.86
CA SER A 201 6.92 1.58 -0.61
C SER A 201 6.66 2.25 0.73
N PHE A 202 7.67 2.30 1.60
CA PHE A 202 7.56 2.79 2.96
C PHE A 202 8.55 3.93 3.24
N GLY A 203 8.20 4.75 4.21
CA GLY A 203 9.05 5.79 4.79
C GLY A 203 8.74 5.96 6.27
N TYR A 204 9.33 6.97 6.89
CA TYR A 204 9.07 7.29 8.29
C TYR A 204 9.20 8.79 8.59
N THR A 205 8.60 9.21 9.70
CA THR A 205 8.64 10.60 10.22
C THR A 205 9.89 10.85 11.06
N ASP A 206 10.17 12.09 11.47
CA ASP A 206 11.26 12.40 12.44
C ASP A 206 11.11 11.66 13.78
N ARG A 207 9.86 11.32 14.13
CA ARG A 207 9.54 10.50 15.31
C ARG A 207 9.69 9.00 15.06
N HIS A 208 10.12 8.59 13.87
CA HIS A 208 10.29 7.19 13.47
C HIS A 208 8.96 6.42 13.46
N ASP A 209 7.87 7.11 13.13
CA ASP A 209 6.57 6.49 12.88
C ASP A 209 6.49 6.10 11.40
N LEU A 210 6.12 4.85 11.10
CA LEU A 210 6.07 4.33 9.73
C LEU A 210 4.96 5.03 8.91
N ARG A 211 5.27 5.34 7.65
CA ARG A 211 4.31 5.78 6.64
C ARG A 211 4.38 4.90 5.39
N LEU A 212 3.23 4.44 4.90
CA LEU A 212 3.08 3.80 3.59
C LEU A 212 3.04 4.89 2.51
N VAL A 213 4.16 5.13 1.84
CA VAL A 213 4.30 6.20 0.85
C VAL A 213 3.85 5.80 -0.54
N ASP A 214 3.91 4.51 -0.87
CA ASP A 214 3.40 3.97 -2.14
C ASP A 214 2.38 2.86 -1.87
N GLY A 215 1.10 3.23 -1.90
CA GLY A 215 -0.02 2.32 -1.69
C GLY A 215 -0.65 1.78 -2.97
N ARG A 216 -0.05 1.98 -4.16
CA ARG A 216 -0.69 1.61 -5.44
C ARG A 216 -1.01 0.12 -5.55
N LEU A 217 -0.15 -0.70 -4.96
CA LEU A 217 -0.25 -2.16 -4.94
C LEU A 217 -0.85 -2.70 -3.64
N VAL A 218 -1.50 -1.84 -2.84
CA VAL A 218 -2.40 -2.30 -1.78
C VAL A 218 -3.81 -2.38 -2.34
N VAL A 219 -4.34 -3.59 -2.43
CA VAL A 219 -5.56 -3.88 -3.18
C VAL A 219 -6.59 -4.61 -2.33
N PRO A 220 -7.90 -4.36 -2.51
CA PRO A 220 -8.92 -5.17 -1.85
C PRO A 220 -8.82 -6.65 -2.25
N GLU A 221 -9.04 -7.56 -1.30
CA GLU A 221 -8.95 -9.00 -1.56
C GLU A 221 -9.96 -9.49 -2.62
N GLU A 222 -11.17 -8.92 -2.66
CA GLU A 222 -12.20 -9.27 -3.65
C GLU A 222 -11.81 -8.86 -5.08
N ALA A 223 -11.28 -7.64 -5.25
CA ALA A 223 -10.78 -7.16 -6.52
C ALA A 223 -9.57 -7.98 -7.00
N PHE A 224 -8.68 -8.35 -6.08
CA PHE A 224 -7.56 -9.24 -6.36
C PHE A 224 -8.03 -10.61 -6.84
N GLY A 225 -8.93 -11.26 -6.10
CA GLY A 225 -9.45 -12.58 -6.44
C GLY A 225 -10.15 -12.60 -7.80
N SER A 226 -10.92 -11.56 -8.11
CA SER A 226 -11.57 -11.38 -9.42
C SER A 226 -10.55 -11.24 -10.55
N THR A 227 -9.46 -10.49 -10.32
CA THR A 227 -8.38 -10.32 -11.31
C THR A 227 -7.64 -11.64 -11.55
N MET A 228 -7.32 -12.38 -10.47
CA MET A 228 -6.60 -13.66 -10.58
C MET A 228 -7.41 -14.75 -11.27
N ARG A 229 -8.73 -14.82 -11.06
CA ARG A 229 -9.61 -15.78 -11.78
C ARG A 229 -9.59 -15.57 -13.30
N LEU A 230 -9.37 -14.34 -13.76
CA LEU A 230 -9.29 -14.01 -15.19
C LEU A 230 -7.88 -14.23 -15.76
N GLN A 231 -6.87 -14.33 -14.89
CA GLN A 231 -5.48 -14.55 -15.28
C GLN A 231 -5.26 -16.01 -15.65
N ARG A 232 -4.87 -16.26 -16.90
CA ARG A 232 -4.48 -17.60 -17.37
C ARG A 232 -3.08 -17.94 -16.93
N CYS A 233 -2.85 -19.22 -16.62
CA CYS A 233 -1.55 -19.72 -16.18
C CYS A 233 -1.27 -21.12 -16.72
N ARG A 234 0.02 -21.46 -16.79
CA ARG A 234 0.52 -22.83 -17.05
C ARG A 234 1.23 -23.38 -15.82
N GLU A 235 1.93 -22.50 -15.10
CA GLU A 235 2.63 -22.82 -13.86
C GLU A 235 2.40 -21.76 -12.78
N ASP A 236 2.74 -22.09 -11.54
CA ASP A 236 2.56 -21.18 -10.39
C ASP A 236 3.37 -19.88 -10.53
N GLY A 237 4.44 -19.90 -11.34
CA GLY A 237 5.24 -18.71 -11.66
C GLY A 237 4.50 -17.65 -12.44
N ASP A 238 3.44 -18.02 -13.19
CA ASP A 238 2.62 -17.09 -13.96
C ASP A 238 1.62 -16.32 -13.08
N CYS A 239 1.37 -16.82 -11.86
CA CYS A 239 0.37 -16.31 -10.94
C CYS A 239 0.96 -15.32 -9.93
N VAL A 240 1.48 -14.21 -10.46
CA VAL A 240 2.04 -13.12 -9.68
C VAL A 240 1.28 -11.82 -9.94
N TYR A 241 0.90 -11.13 -8.87
CA TYR A 241 0.30 -9.80 -8.92
C TYR A 241 1.20 -8.81 -8.20
N GLY A 242 1.45 -7.67 -8.82
CA GLY A 242 2.37 -6.67 -8.27
C GLY A 242 3.79 -7.25 -8.18
N VAL A 243 4.39 -7.15 -6.99
CA VAL A 243 5.79 -7.55 -6.77
C VAL A 243 5.90 -8.89 -6.05
N ASP A 244 5.04 -9.12 -5.06
CA ASP A 244 5.21 -10.19 -4.08
C ASP A 244 3.93 -10.99 -3.76
N CYS A 245 2.76 -10.60 -4.26
CA CYS A 245 1.55 -11.40 -4.14
C CYS A 245 1.58 -12.55 -5.15
N ARG A 246 1.63 -13.78 -4.63
CA ARG A 246 1.67 -15.02 -5.43
C ARG A 246 0.48 -15.90 -5.10
N THR A 247 -0.03 -16.59 -6.11
CA THR A 247 -1.04 -17.65 -5.97
C THR A 247 -0.57 -18.92 -6.69
N SER A 248 -1.33 -20.00 -6.60
CA SER A 248 -1.07 -21.23 -7.36
C SER A 248 -1.89 -21.26 -8.63
N CYS A 249 -1.36 -21.91 -9.67
CA CYS A 249 -2.06 -22.16 -10.92
C CYS A 249 -2.96 -23.40 -10.80
N ASP A 250 -4.25 -23.25 -11.05
CA ASP A 250 -5.11 -24.40 -11.24
C ASP A 250 -4.91 -24.94 -12.65
N ARG A 251 -4.16 -26.05 -12.75
CA ARG A 251 -3.85 -26.69 -14.04
C ARG A 251 -5.07 -27.31 -14.71
N ALA A 252 -6.14 -27.61 -13.96
CA ALA A 252 -7.36 -28.16 -14.53
C ALA A 252 -8.19 -27.06 -15.19
N GLU A 253 -8.28 -25.89 -14.56
CA GLU A 253 -9.02 -24.74 -15.11
C GLU A 253 -8.17 -23.86 -16.03
N GLY A 254 -6.84 -23.94 -15.95
CA GLY A 254 -5.89 -23.10 -16.67
C GLY A 254 -5.85 -21.65 -16.19
N HIS A 255 -6.31 -21.38 -14.96
CA HIS A 255 -6.42 -20.05 -14.36
C HIS A 255 -5.82 -20.01 -12.96
N CYS A 256 -5.40 -18.81 -12.54
CA CYS A 256 -4.82 -18.63 -11.22
C CYS A 256 -5.88 -18.73 -10.12
N THR A 257 -5.50 -19.33 -8.99
CA THR A 257 -6.36 -19.37 -7.81
C THR A 257 -6.57 -17.97 -7.23
N PRO A 258 -7.75 -17.66 -6.68
CA PRO A 258 -8.09 -16.32 -6.20
C PRO A 258 -7.47 -15.96 -4.84
N ARG A 259 -6.79 -16.91 -4.17
CA ARG A 259 -6.26 -16.74 -2.81
C ARG A 259 -4.74 -16.66 -2.82
N VAL A 260 -4.20 -15.72 -2.06
CA VAL A 260 -2.76 -15.58 -1.87
C VAL A 260 -2.17 -16.77 -1.11
N SER A 261 -1.00 -17.24 -1.56
CA SER A 261 -0.30 -18.34 -0.89
C SER A 261 0.29 -17.93 0.46
N GLN A 262 0.62 -16.66 0.63
CA GLN A 262 1.18 -16.08 1.85
C GLN A 262 0.33 -14.88 2.31
N PRO A 263 0.09 -14.70 3.62
CA PRO A 263 -0.59 -13.53 4.15
C PRO A 263 0.33 -12.28 4.17
N ASN A 264 -0.27 -11.10 4.37
CA ASN A 264 0.48 -9.83 4.48
C ASN A 264 1.58 -9.91 5.55
N LEU A 265 1.28 -10.50 6.72
CA LEU A 265 2.26 -10.62 7.81
C LEU A 265 3.48 -11.46 7.44
N ALA A 266 3.30 -12.56 6.72
CA ALA A 266 4.43 -13.38 6.26
C ALA A 266 5.38 -12.57 5.36
N ARG A 267 4.83 -11.79 4.43
CA ARG A 267 5.60 -10.91 3.55
C ARG A 267 6.26 -9.76 4.33
N ALA A 268 5.55 -9.18 5.31
CA ALA A 268 6.10 -8.14 6.18
C ALA A 268 7.30 -8.65 6.97
N CYS A 269 7.21 -9.84 7.57
CA CYS A 269 8.33 -10.47 8.28
C CYS A 269 9.50 -10.76 7.34
N GLY A 270 9.24 -11.14 6.09
CA GLY A 270 10.27 -11.26 5.05
C GLY A 270 11.00 -9.95 4.79
N ALA A 271 10.26 -8.84 4.65
CA ALA A 271 10.82 -7.50 4.45
C ALA A 271 11.56 -6.96 5.68
N LEU A 272 11.13 -7.33 6.89
CA LEU A 272 11.72 -6.91 8.16
C LEU A 272 12.92 -7.77 8.59
N LYS A 273 13.04 -9.01 8.12
CA LYS A 273 14.04 -9.97 8.61
C LYS A 273 15.45 -9.39 8.61
N ASP A 274 15.89 -8.98 7.44
CA ASP A 274 17.24 -8.45 7.25
C ASP A 274 17.40 -7.07 7.90
N TYR A 275 16.32 -6.29 8.00
CA TYR A 275 16.29 -4.98 8.62
C TYR A 275 16.48 -5.05 10.15
N LEU A 276 15.80 -5.99 10.80
CA LEU A 276 15.79 -6.17 12.25
C LEU A 276 16.97 -7.00 12.79
N LEU A 277 17.39 -8.06 12.08
CA LEU A 277 18.51 -8.90 12.54
C LEU A 277 19.84 -8.16 12.49
N ARG A 278 19.98 -7.16 11.62
CA ARG A 278 21.18 -6.34 11.53
C ARG A 278 21.26 -5.32 12.67
N GLY A 279 22.28 -5.49 13.52
CA GLY A 279 22.50 -4.63 14.69
C GLY A 279 21.64 -5.00 15.89
N ALA A 280 20.98 -6.17 15.85
CA ALA A 280 20.20 -6.68 16.96
C ALA A 280 21.09 -6.95 18.20
N PRO A 281 20.63 -6.59 19.40
CA PRO A 281 21.30 -7.00 20.64
C PRO A 281 21.47 -8.52 20.71
N ALA A 282 22.64 -8.98 21.14
CA ALA A 282 22.98 -10.40 21.13
C ALA A 282 21.97 -11.29 21.89
N HIS A 283 21.44 -10.79 23.02
CA HIS A 283 20.45 -11.50 23.84
C HIS A 283 19.08 -11.64 23.17
N LEU A 284 18.77 -10.84 22.15
CA LEU A 284 17.48 -10.80 21.47
C LEU A 284 17.51 -11.53 20.12
N ARG A 285 18.69 -11.57 19.50
CA ARG A 285 18.87 -11.98 18.11
C ARG A 285 18.29 -13.37 17.82
N ASP A 286 18.59 -14.37 18.65
CA ASP A 286 18.16 -15.75 18.40
C ASP A 286 16.64 -15.92 18.47
N GLU A 287 16.00 -15.31 19.48
CA GLU A 287 14.54 -15.37 19.63
C GLU A 287 13.85 -14.57 18.52
N LEU A 288 14.37 -13.38 18.18
CA LEU A 288 13.85 -12.57 17.08
C LEU A 288 13.93 -13.31 15.74
N GLU A 289 15.06 -13.94 15.45
CA GLU A 289 15.26 -14.73 14.23
C GLU A 289 14.25 -15.89 14.14
N LYS A 290 14.08 -16.64 15.23
CA LYS A 290 13.11 -17.73 15.32
C LYS A 290 11.68 -17.26 15.08
N GLN A 291 11.26 -16.16 15.70
CA GLN A 291 9.91 -15.60 15.53
C GLN A 291 9.70 -15.11 14.08
N LEU A 292 10.70 -14.46 13.48
CA LEU A 292 10.62 -13.98 12.09
C LEU A 292 10.51 -15.13 11.08
N TYR A 293 11.28 -16.22 11.24
CA TYR A 293 11.14 -17.39 10.38
C TYR A 293 9.78 -18.08 10.55
N SER A 294 9.30 -18.18 11.78
CA SER A 294 7.96 -18.75 12.06
C SER A 294 6.87 -17.91 11.40
N CYS A 295 6.99 -16.58 11.46
CA CYS A 295 6.11 -15.64 10.78
C CYS A 295 6.15 -15.78 9.25
N MET A 296 7.34 -15.90 8.65
CA MET A 296 7.49 -16.06 7.19
C MET A 296 6.93 -17.40 6.68
N ALA A 297 6.86 -18.41 7.54
CA ALA A 297 6.34 -19.73 7.21
C ALA A 297 4.80 -19.78 7.19
N LEU A 298 4.12 -18.71 7.65
CA LEU A 298 2.66 -18.61 7.58
C LEU A 298 2.17 -18.73 6.12
N ARG A 299 1.14 -19.56 5.92
CA ARG A 299 0.50 -19.81 4.62
C ARG A 299 -0.91 -19.23 4.59
N GLY A 300 -1.54 -19.25 3.42
CA GLY A 300 -2.88 -18.71 3.17
C GLY A 300 -4.00 -19.75 3.11
N SER A 301 -4.43 -20.39 4.21
CA SER A 301 -5.74 -21.09 4.26
C SER A 301 -6.35 -21.31 5.66
N ALA A 302 -7.59 -20.84 5.84
CA ALA A 302 -8.62 -21.18 6.86
C ALA A 302 -8.53 -20.56 8.28
N GLN A 303 -9.71 -20.43 8.90
CA GLN A 303 -10.05 -19.80 10.21
C GLN A 303 -9.12 -20.13 11.39
N HIS A 304 -8.39 -21.24 11.35
CA HIS A 304 -7.41 -21.59 12.38
C HIS A 304 -6.18 -20.67 12.36
N MET A 305 -5.94 -19.97 11.25
CA MET A 305 -4.79 -19.11 11.06
C MET A 305 -4.97 -17.68 11.59
N GLU A 306 -6.19 -17.18 11.78
CA GLU A 306 -6.39 -15.84 12.36
C GLU A 306 -5.83 -15.77 13.79
N MET A 307 -5.96 -16.87 14.54
CA MET A 307 -5.39 -17.02 15.88
C MET A 307 -3.86 -17.09 15.84
N GLU A 308 -3.27 -17.88 14.93
CA GLU A 308 -1.80 -17.97 14.77
C GLU A 308 -1.20 -16.64 14.28
N HIS A 309 -1.86 -15.98 13.34
CA HIS A 309 -1.52 -14.66 12.84
C HIS A 309 -1.47 -13.64 13.99
N SER A 310 -2.54 -13.58 14.78
CA SER A 310 -2.64 -12.67 15.93
C SER A 310 -1.60 -12.98 17.00
N LEU A 311 -1.34 -14.26 17.28
CA LEU A 311 -0.35 -14.68 18.27
C LEU A 311 1.07 -14.29 17.86
N ILE A 312 1.49 -14.61 16.64
CA ILE A 312 2.82 -14.28 16.12
C ILE A 312 3.01 -12.76 16.06
N LEU A 313 2.01 -12.05 15.54
CA LEU A 313 2.02 -10.58 15.47
C LEU A 313 2.18 -9.95 16.86
N ASN A 314 1.41 -10.40 17.86
CA ASN A 314 1.50 -9.90 19.22
C ASN A 314 2.82 -10.26 19.91
N ASN A 315 3.34 -11.47 19.69
CA ASN A 315 4.64 -11.88 20.22
C ASN A 315 5.78 -11.02 19.65
N LEU A 316 5.78 -10.79 18.33
CA LEU A 316 6.76 -9.92 17.68
C LEU A 316 6.66 -8.48 18.19
N LYS A 317 5.45 -7.90 18.24
CA LYS A 317 5.24 -6.54 18.79
C LYS A 317 5.74 -6.45 20.24
N THR A 318 5.40 -7.42 21.09
CA THR A 318 5.82 -7.44 22.51
C THR A 318 7.33 -7.55 22.66
N LEU A 319 7.98 -8.41 21.87
CA LEU A 319 9.42 -8.60 21.88
C LEU A 319 10.16 -7.30 21.49
N LEU A 320 9.68 -6.62 20.45
CA LEU A 320 10.22 -5.32 20.03
C LEU A 320 9.94 -4.22 21.06
N TRP A 321 8.70 -4.15 21.58
CA TRP A 321 8.26 -3.16 22.56
C TRP A 321 9.05 -3.22 23.87
N LYS A 322 9.30 -4.44 24.37
CA LYS A 322 10.11 -4.65 25.56
C LYS A 322 11.49 -4.01 25.40
N GLN A 323 12.10 -4.13 24.22
CA GLN A 323 13.43 -3.60 24.01
C GLN A 323 13.47 -2.07 23.90
N ILE A 324 12.46 -1.46 23.28
CA ILE A 324 12.40 0.02 23.18
C ILE A 324 11.97 0.68 24.49
N SER A 325 11.14 0.03 25.31
CA SER A 325 10.71 0.59 26.60
C SER A 325 11.84 0.65 27.64
N HIS A 326 12.90 -0.14 27.47
CA HIS A 326 14.11 -0.08 28.30
C HIS A 326 15.12 1.00 27.87
N THR A 327 14.98 1.57 26.66
CA THR A 327 15.83 2.66 26.18
C THR A 327 15.14 4.00 26.39
N LYS A 328 15.75 4.92 27.14
CA LYS A 328 15.20 6.25 27.54
C LYS A 328 15.01 7.26 26.39
N ASP A 329 14.93 6.81 25.14
CA ASP A 329 14.81 7.67 23.95
C ASP A 329 13.42 7.55 23.33
N SER A 330 12.38 7.83 24.13
CA SER A 330 10.99 8.00 23.68
C SER A 330 10.71 9.43 23.22
#